data_AF-A0A497UVU1-F1
#
_entry.id   AF-A0A497UVU1-F1
#
_cell.length_a   1.000
_cell.length_b   1.000
_cell.length_c   1.000
_cell.angle_alpha   90.00
_cell.angle_beta   90.00
_cell.angle_gamma   90.00
#
_symmetry.space_group_name_H-M   'P 1'
#
loop_
_entity.id
_entity.type
_entity.pdbx_description
1 polymer ?
#
loop_
_entity_poly.entity_id
_entity_poly.type
_entity_poly.pdbx_seq_one_letter_code
_entity_poly.pdbx_strand_id
1 'polypeptide(L)'
;MDETKTEPLDLINDKHLIDEYFNFKVKSEFNIDIDLSNEYTTAHNIVSKKLILVQTFSDTIVENPQLYLLLRSLIHNINSYHVTKNQMISVLKNK
;
A
#
# COMPACT_ATOMS: atom_id res chain seq x y z
N MET A 1 11.42 26.45 -12.16
CA MET A 1 11.45 25.03 -11.79
C MET A 1 10.06 24.70 -11.30
N ASP A 2 9.36 23.83 -12.02
CA ASP A 2 7.97 23.48 -11.72
C ASP A 2 7.95 22.62 -10.47
N GLU A 3 7.61 23.25 -9.33
CA GLU A 3 7.30 22.53 -8.09
C GLU A 3 6.00 21.78 -8.34
N THR A 4 6.10 20.59 -8.94
CA THR A 4 5.00 19.63 -8.93
C THR A 4 4.73 19.29 -7.47
N LYS A 5 3.79 20.03 -6.87
CA LYS A 5 3.22 19.77 -5.55
C LYS A 5 2.69 18.35 -5.58
N THR A 6 3.54 17.41 -5.21
CA THR A 6 3.17 16.02 -5.03
C THR A 6 2.33 16.04 -3.77
N GLU A 7 1.01 15.92 -3.94
CA GLU A 7 0.12 15.77 -2.79
C GLU A 7 0.65 14.58 -1.96
N PRO A 8 0.98 14.81 -0.68
CA PRO A 8 1.44 13.73 0.18
C PRO A 8 0.30 12.72 0.33
N LEU A 9 0.64 11.44 0.28
CA LEU A 9 -0.30 10.36 0.56
C LEU A 9 -0.73 10.46 2.03
N ASP A 10 -2.02 10.65 2.28
CA ASP A 10 -2.61 10.63 3.62
C ASP A 10 -3.08 9.21 3.93
N LEU A 11 -2.39 8.51 4.83
CA LEU A 11 -2.68 7.09 5.09
C LEU A 11 -4.08 6.86 5.70
N ILE A 12 -4.72 7.87 6.27
CA ILE A 12 -6.08 7.77 6.82
C ILE A 12 -7.09 8.08 5.71
N ASN A 13 -6.97 9.26 5.10
CA ASN A 13 -7.95 9.75 4.14
C ASN A 13 -7.88 9.03 2.79
N ASP A 14 -6.68 8.60 2.39
CA ASP A 14 -6.45 7.89 1.13
C ASP A 14 -6.45 6.36 1.32
N LYS A 15 -6.91 5.80 2.46
CA LYS A 15 -6.90 4.34 2.69
C LYS A 15 -7.58 3.56 1.56
N HIS A 16 -8.72 4.03 1.05
CA HIS A 16 -9.40 3.39 -0.08
C HIS A 16 -8.52 3.32 -1.34
N LEU A 17 -7.75 4.39 -1.63
CA LEU A 17 -6.82 4.40 -2.76
C LEU A 17 -5.70 3.38 -2.56
N ILE A 18 -5.20 3.24 -1.33
CA ILE A 18 -4.18 2.24 -0.98
C ILE A 18 -4.74 0.82 -1.14
N ASP A 19 -5.97 0.58 -0.66
CA ASP A 19 -6.68 -0.70 -0.79
C ASP A 19 -6.84 -1.08 -2.27
N GLU A 20 -7.33 -0.16 -3.11
CA GLU A 20 -7.46 -0.38 -4.55
C GLU A 20 -6.11 -0.66 -5.21
N TYR A 21 -5.08 0.12 -4.85
CA TYR A 21 -3.73 -0.03 -5.39
C TYR A 21 -3.13 -1.40 -5.04
N PHE A 22 -3.28 -1.86 -3.79
CA PHE A 22 -2.77 -3.17 -3.36
C PHE A 22 -3.52 -4.32 -4.04
N ASN A 23 -4.86 -4.24 -4.08
CA ASN A 23 -5.70 -5.25 -4.75
C ASN A 23 -5.34 -5.33 -6.25
N PHE A 24 -5.16 -4.19 -6.91
CA PHE A 24 -4.73 -4.14 -8.31
C PHE A 24 -3.37 -4.82 -8.50
N LYS A 25 -2.39 -4.51 -7.64
CA LYS A 25 -1.06 -5.11 -7.71
C LYS A 25 -1.09 -6.63 -7.58
N VAL A 26 -1.76 -7.13 -6.55
CA VAL A 26 -1.92 -8.58 -6.33
C VAL A 26 -2.64 -9.24 -7.51
N LYS A 27 -3.72 -8.65 -8.00
CA LYS A 27 -4.45 -9.17 -9.16
C LYS A 27 -3.60 -9.18 -10.43
N SER A 28 -2.81 -8.14 -10.66
CA SER A 28 -1.96 -8.04 -11.85
C SER A 28 -0.78 -9.02 -11.84
N GLU A 29 -0.17 -9.27 -10.68
CA GLU A 29 1.04 -10.09 -10.57
C GLU A 29 0.73 -11.58 -10.35
N PHE A 30 -0.37 -11.89 -9.67
CA PHE A 30 -0.72 -13.26 -9.29
C PHE A 30 -2.05 -13.75 -9.85
N ASN A 31 -2.85 -12.90 -10.51
CA ASN A 31 -4.20 -13.22 -10.96
C ASN A 31 -5.12 -13.71 -9.82
N ILE A 32 -4.90 -13.17 -8.61
CA ILE A 32 -5.68 -13.46 -7.41
C ILE A 32 -6.60 -12.28 -7.12
N ASP A 33 -7.87 -12.56 -6.86
CA ASP A 33 -8.82 -11.59 -6.33
C ASP A 33 -8.97 -11.84 -4.82
N ILE A 34 -8.48 -10.91 -4.01
CA ILE A 34 -8.46 -11.03 -2.54
C ILE A 34 -8.75 -9.66 -1.93
N ASP A 35 -9.48 -9.64 -0.81
CA ASP A 35 -9.70 -8.44 -0.02
C ASP A 35 -8.55 -8.26 0.97
N LEU A 36 -7.77 -7.19 0.77
CA LEU A 36 -6.60 -6.86 1.60
C LEU A 36 -6.91 -5.80 2.66
N SER A 37 -8.16 -5.35 2.79
CA SER A 37 -8.53 -4.20 3.62
C SER A 37 -8.16 -4.35 5.10
N ASN A 38 -8.11 -5.59 5.60
CA ASN A 38 -7.76 -5.96 6.98
C ASN A 38 -6.35 -6.57 7.11
N GLU A 39 -5.61 -6.69 6.02
CA GLU A 39 -4.26 -7.28 6.00
C GLU A 39 -3.18 -6.28 6.42
N TYR A 40 -3.58 -5.02 6.61
CA TYR A 40 -2.73 -3.98 7.18
C TYR A 40 -3.57 -2.90 7.87
N THR A 41 -2.95 -2.15 8.76
CA THR A 41 -3.58 -1.02 9.46
C THR A 41 -2.66 0.19 9.54
N THR A 42 -3.21 1.37 9.83
CA THR A 42 -2.43 2.58 10.11
C THR A 42 -2.09 2.64 11.60
N ALA A 43 -0.84 2.96 11.92
CA ALA A 43 -0.40 3.15 13.29
C ALA A 43 0.66 4.23 13.40
N HIS A 44 0.78 4.85 14.58
CA HIS A 44 1.84 5.81 14.84
C HIS A 44 3.14 5.08 15.20
N ASN A 45 4.20 5.36 14.44
CA ASN A 45 5.53 4.92 14.82
C ASN A 45 5.97 5.67 16.10
N ILE A 46 6.29 4.92 17.16
CA ILE A 46 6.61 5.50 18.47
C ILE A 46 7.88 6.36 18.44
N VAL A 47 8.84 5.99 17.59
CA VAL A 47 10.16 6.63 17.48
C VAL A 47 10.10 7.87 16.58
N SER A 48 9.62 7.73 15.35
CA SER A 48 9.58 8.83 14.38
C SER A 48 8.36 9.74 14.53
N LYS A 49 7.35 9.34 15.31
CA LYS A 49 6.04 10.00 15.45
C LYS A 49 5.23 10.11 14.15
N LYS A 50 5.66 9.43 13.09
CA LYS A 50 4.96 9.40 11.80
C LYS A 50 3.90 8.31 11.78
N LEU A 51 2.82 8.55 11.05
CA LEU A 51 1.86 7.52 10.71
C LEU A 51 2.48 6.58 9.67
N ILE A 52 2.32 5.27 9.88
CA ILE A 52 2.84 4.22 9.01
C ILE A 52 1.78 3.14 8.81
N LEU A 53 1.92 2.36 7.73
CA LEU A 53 1.22 1.11 7.54
C LEU A 53 1.94 0.00 8.32
N VAL A 54 1.17 -0.83 9.02
CA VAL A 54 1.66 -2.00 9.78
C VAL A 54 0.92 -3.23 9.28
N GLN A 55 1.68 -4.29 9.02
CA GLN A 55 1.13 -5.58 8.59
C GLN A 55 0.25 -6.21 9.69
N THR A 56 -0.91 -6.73 9.30
CA THR A 56 -1.82 -7.53 10.13
C THR A 56 -2.19 -8.82 9.38
N PHE A 57 -1.20 -9.36 8.66
CA PHE A 57 -1.37 -10.47 7.74
C PHE A 57 -2.03 -11.69 8.37
N SER A 58 -3.11 -12.16 7.74
CA SER A 58 -3.78 -13.42 8.06
C SER A 58 -2.94 -14.62 7.64
N ASP A 59 -3.30 -15.80 8.14
CA ASP A 59 -2.64 -17.06 7.79
C ASP A 59 -2.65 -17.28 6.27
N THR A 60 -3.73 -16.91 5.57
CA THR A 60 -3.82 -16.94 4.10
C THR A 60 -2.68 -16.21 3.41
N ILE A 61 -2.30 -15.03 3.93
CA ILE A 61 -1.19 -14.25 3.39
C ILE A 61 0.15 -14.89 3.78
N VAL A 62 0.29 -15.33 5.03
CA VAL A 62 1.55 -15.89 5.57
C VAL A 62 1.91 -17.23 4.90
N GLU A 63 0.91 -18.07 4.62
CA GLU A 63 1.05 -19.37 3.97
C GLU A 63 1.39 -19.26 2.48
N ASN A 64 1.24 -18.07 1.87
CA ASN A 64 1.65 -17.79 0.49
C ASN A 64 2.90 -16.88 0.47
N PRO A 65 4.12 -17.44 0.36
CA PRO A 65 5.35 -16.66 0.45
C PRO A 65 5.46 -15.54 -0.59
N GLN A 66 4.92 -15.74 -1.79
CA GLN A 66 4.97 -14.74 -2.86
C GLN A 66 4.07 -13.55 -2.54
N LEU A 67 2.85 -13.83 -2.07
CA LEU A 67 1.91 -12.80 -1.66
C LEU A 67 2.42 -12.03 -0.42
N TYR A 68 2.97 -12.76 0.56
CA TYR A 68 3.62 -12.17 1.73
C TYR A 68 4.72 -11.18 1.32
N LEU A 69 5.63 -11.60 0.43
CA LEU A 69 6.75 -10.76 -0.01
C LEU A 69 6.27 -9.53 -0.77
N LEU A 70 5.29 -9.67 -1.66
CA LEU A 70 4.72 -8.53 -2.39
C LEU A 70 4.10 -7.52 -1.43
N LEU A 71 3.19 -7.95 -0.55
CA LEU A 71 2.49 -7.05 0.37
C LEU A 71 3.45 -6.36 1.33
N ARG A 72 4.45 -7.09 1.84
CA ARG A 72 5.51 -6.50 2.67
C ARG A 72 6.31 -5.43 1.92
N SER A 73 6.63 -5.68 0.65
CA SER A 73 7.31 -4.72 -0.21
C SER A 73 6.46 -3.47 -0.46
N LEU A 74 5.17 -3.64 -0.75
CA LEU A 74 4.23 -2.54 -0.96
C LEU A 74 4.12 -1.67 0.30
N ILE A 75 3.88 -2.26 1.47
CA ILE A 75 3.86 -1.55 2.76
C ILE A 75 5.16 -0.78 3.00
N HIS A 76 6.30 -1.40 2.73
CA HIS A 76 7.60 -0.75 2.88
C HIS A 76 7.73 0.47 1.96
N ASN A 77 7.32 0.35 0.69
CA ASN A 77 7.37 1.46 -0.27
C ASN A 77 6.49 2.65 0.14
N ILE A 78 5.32 2.39 0.73
CA ILE A 78 4.49 3.43 1.33
C ILE A 78 5.20 4.12 2.49
N ASN A 79 5.68 3.33 3.45
CA ASN A 79 6.32 3.84 4.66
C ASN A 79 7.63 4.60 4.38
N SER A 80 8.31 4.27 3.28
CA SER A 80 9.53 4.93 2.81
C SER A 80 9.27 6.12 1.87
N TYR A 81 8.01 6.49 1.64
CA TYR A 81 7.60 7.56 0.69
C TYR A 81 8.10 7.33 -0.75
N HIS A 82 8.37 6.08 -1.14
CA HIS A 82 8.78 5.73 -2.50
C HIS A 82 7.60 5.74 -3.49
N VAL A 83 6.37 5.70 -2.99
CA VAL A 83 5.15 5.77 -3.78
C VAL A 83 4.32 6.97 -3.34
N THR A 84 4.03 7.84 -4.29
CA THR A 84 3.18 9.03 -4.12
C THR A 84 1.74 8.74 -4.53
N LYS A 85 0.81 9.56 -4.04
CA LYS A 85 -0.61 9.51 -4.41
C LYS A 85 -0.82 9.55 -5.93
N ASN A 86 -0.11 10.47 -6.62
CA ASN A 86 -0.20 10.59 -8.07
C ASN A 86 0.29 9.33 -8.80
N GLN A 87 1.36 8.69 -8.32
CA GLN A 87 1.84 7.43 -8.92
C GLN A 87 0.82 6.30 -8.75
N MET A 88 0.16 6.18 -7.60
CA MET A 88 -0.93 5.20 -7.42
C MET A 88 -2.07 5.44 -8.41
N ILE A 89 -2.53 6.69 -8.49
CA ILE A 89 -3.62 7.08 -9.39
C ILE A 89 -3.24 6.79 -10.85
N SER A 90 -2.01 7.10 -11.28
CA SER A 90 -1.53 6.79 -12.63
C SER A 90 -1.52 5.29 -12.91
N VAL A 91 -1.09 4.46 -11.95
CA VAL A 91 -1.13 3.00 -12.09
C VAL A 91 -2.57 2.50 -12.23
N LEU A 92 -3.49 3.00 -11.40
CA LEU A 92 -4.89 2.59 -11.40
C LEU A 92 -5.67 3.07 -12.63
N LYS A 93 -5.34 4.23 -13.20
CA LYS A 93 -5.95 4.75 -14.43
C LYS A 93 -5.55 3.98 -15.69
N ASN A 94 -4.40 3.31 -15.65
CA ASN A 94 -3.89 2.47 -16.75
C ASN A 94 -4.29 0.99 -16.60
N LYS A 95 -5.25 0.69 -15.73
CA LYS A 95 -5.91 -0.63 -15.59
C LYS A 95 -6.74 -0.96 -16.82
#